data_AF-A0A950DRU9-F1
#
_entry.id   AF-A0A950DRU9-F1
#
_cell.length_a   1.000
_cell.length_b   1.000
_cell.length_c   1.000
_cell.angle_alpha   90.00
_cell.angle_beta   90.00
_cell.angle_gamma   90.00
#
_symmetry.space_group_name_H-M   'P 1'
#
loop_
_entity.id
_entity.type
_entity.pdbx_description
1 polymer ?
#
loop_
_entity_poly.entity_id
_entity_poly.type
_entity_poly.pdbx_seq_one_letter_code
_entity_poly.pdbx_strand_id
1 'polypeptide(L)'
;MKSVLAALIVIMVLSGCNSNTTPVHTTTTSVLDARLYGVSGICSAGFPQSVDVYEGPLSASTSAAGNASIAGGTISDVAVDPTDQSGSVYVSVVPVSIATGEIAKFARPNPNGTTPTLTVPVVAAPEELDFDSNGNLFVLDGNTNAIYTLSHPITSASLPIKVLQTKSPALLQGFTLDASNDLIVLLDTNAGNPAAPVLLDAYAPPYT
;
A
#
# COMPACT_ATOMS: atom_id res chain seq x y z
N MET A 1 -9.78 -24.95 -21.86
CA MET A 1 -9.31 -24.31 -20.61
C MET A 1 -8.31 -23.25 -21.04
N LYS A 2 -8.75 -21.98 -21.16
CA LYS A 2 -7.89 -20.89 -21.66
C LYS A 2 -7.07 -20.36 -20.49
N SER A 3 -5.77 -20.58 -20.54
CA SER A 3 -4.76 -19.97 -19.68
C SER A 3 -4.84 -18.45 -19.86
N VAL A 4 -5.30 -17.72 -18.85
CA VAL A 4 -5.16 -16.27 -18.80
C VAL A 4 -3.78 -16.00 -18.23
N LEU A 5 -2.81 -15.89 -19.11
CA LEU A 5 -1.49 -15.36 -18.79
C LEU A 5 -1.69 -13.85 -18.60
N ALA A 6 -1.88 -13.40 -17.35
CA ALA A 6 -1.90 -11.98 -17.04
C ALA A 6 -0.47 -11.44 -17.28
N ALA A 7 -0.29 -10.69 -18.37
CA ALA A 7 0.95 -10.00 -18.63
C ALA A 7 1.09 -8.90 -17.56
N LEU A 8 2.12 -9.01 -16.72
CA LEU A 8 2.57 -7.94 -15.83
C LEU A 8 3.11 -6.80 -16.70
N ILE A 9 2.22 -5.91 -17.13
CA ILE A 9 2.59 -4.68 -17.81
C ILE A 9 2.98 -3.68 -16.72
N VAL A 10 4.29 -3.56 -16.47
CA VAL A 10 4.85 -2.48 -15.65
C VAL A 10 4.77 -1.19 -16.46
N ILE A 11 3.70 -0.42 -16.28
CA ILE A 11 3.64 0.96 -16.77
C ILE A 11 4.17 1.86 -15.66
N MET A 12 5.37 2.40 -15.87
CA MET A 12 5.88 3.49 -15.06
C MET A 12 5.15 4.77 -15.46
N VAL A 13 4.10 5.14 -14.71
CA VAL A 13 3.57 6.50 -14.80
C VAL A 13 4.51 7.39 -14.01
N LEU A 14 5.25 8.26 -14.71
CA LEU A 14 6.13 9.26 -14.11
C LEU A 14 5.29 10.38 -13.48
N SER A 15 4.84 10.21 -12.23
CA SER A 15 4.47 11.35 -11.38
C SER A 15 5.73 11.80 -10.61
N GLY A 16 6.11 13.06 -10.80
CA GLY A 16 7.39 13.58 -10.34
C GLY A 16 7.43 13.83 -8.84
N CYS A 17 8.30 13.11 -8.13
CA CYS A 17 8.91 13.58 -6.89
C CYS A 17 10.43 13.53 -7.04
N ASN A 18 11.06 14.70 -7.13
CA ASN A 18 12.48 14.87 -6.82
C ASN A 18 12.54 15.37 -5.37
N SER A 19 13.01 14.57 -4.43
CA SER A 19 14.43 14.52 -4.13
C SER A 19 14.68 13.36 -3.15
N ASN A 20 15.55 12.43 -3.55
CA ASN A 20 16.18 11.42 -2.68
C ASN A 20 15.33 10.31 -2.03
N THR A 21 14.06 10.11 -2.43
CA THR A 21 13.35 8.85 -2.18
C THR A 21 12.98 8.21 -3.50
N THR A 22 13.31 6.93 -3.66
CA THR A 22 12.85 6.11 -4.78
C THR A 22 11.31 6.18 -4.83
N PRO A 23 10.69 6.41 -6.00
CA PRO A 23 9.25 6.28 -6.14
C PRO A 23 8.82 4.89 -5.69
N VAL A 24 8.08 4.80 -4.58
CA VAL A 24 7.41 3.57 -4.19
C VAL A 24 6.17 3.48 -5.05
N HIS A 25 6.22 2.64 -6.07
CA HIS A 25 5.07 2.33 -6.90
C HIS A 25 4.66 0.90 -6.58
N THR A 26 3.78 0.74 -5.59
CA THR A 26 3.18 -0.56 -5.30
C THR A 26 2.10 -0.80 -6.34
N THR A 27 2.39 -1.69 -7.27
CA THR A 27 1.49 -2.02 -8.37
C THR A 27 0.59 -3.16 -7.93
N THR A 28 -0.56 -2.85 -7.34
CA THR A 28 -1.60 -3.85 -7.12
C THR A 28 -2.47 -3.95 -8.37
N THR A 29 -2.39 -5.08 -9.07
CA THR A 29 -3.30 -5.38 -10.18
C THR A 29 -4.44 -6.26 -9.65
N SER A 30 -5.67 -5.76 -9.72
CA SER A 30 -6.83 -6.65 -9.60
C SER A 30 -6.95 -7.44 -10.90
N VAL A 31 -6.69 -8.75 -10.82
CA VAL A 31 -6.72 -9.68 -11.96
C VAL A 31 -8.11 -9.76 -12.62
N LEU A 32 -9.14 -9.28 -11.92
CA LEU A 32 -10.51 -9.25 -12.42
C LEU A 32 -10.82 -8.02 -13.28
N ASP A 33 -10.04 -6.93 -13.18
CA ASP A 33 -10.46 -5.64 -13.76
C ASP A 33 -9.39 -4.87 -14.58
N ALA A 34 -8.18 -5.40 -14.78
CA ALA A 34 -7.13 -4.81 -15.66
C ALA A 34 -6.89 -3.30 -15.43
N ARG A 35 -6.88 -2.89 -14.16
CA ARG A 35 -6.66 -1.52 -13.72
C ARG A 35 -5.29 -1.36 -13.09
N LEU A 36 -4.77 -0.14 -13.21
CA LEU A 36 -3.57 0.31 -12.51
C LEU A 36 -3.95 1.48 -11.61
N TYR A 37 -3.50 1.42 -10.36
CA TYR A 37 -3.61 2.51 -9.40
C TYR A 37 -2.24 3.15 -9.23
N GLY A 38 -2.20 4.48 -9.18
CA GLY A 38 -0.96 5.23 -8.98
C GLY A 38 -1.20 6.39 -8.01
N VAL A 39 -0.16 6.79 -7.29
CA VAL A 39 -0.20 7.97 -6.43
C VAL A 39 0.38 9.18 -7.19
N SER A 40 -0.31 10.31 -7.11
CA SER A 40 0.12 11.57 -7.70
C SER A 40 -0.05 12.73 -6.71
N GLY A 41 0.72 13.80 -6.91
CA GLY A 41 0.70 14.98 -6.05
C GLY A 41 2.10 15.50 -5.74
N ILE A 42 2.17 16.61 -5.01
CA ILE A 42 3.43 17.16 -4.52
C ILE A 42 3.75 16.44 -3.21
N CYS A 43 4.91 15.77 -3.13
CA CYS A 43 5.44 15.11 -1.93
C CYS A 43 5.86 16.13 -0.85
N SER A 44 4.98 17.05 -0.45
CA SER A 44 5.22 18.01 0.62
C SER A 44 4.00 18.05 1.54
N ALA A 45 4.30 18.03 2.84
CA ALA A 45 3.29 18.10 3.89
C ALA A 45 2.36 19.30 3.67
N GLY A 46 1.05 19.05 3.55
CA GLY A 46 0.03 20.07 3.36
C GLY A 46 -0.42 20.30 1.92
N PHE A 47 0.15 19.60 0.93
CA PHE A 47 -0.38 19.56 -0.43
C PHE A 47 -1.31 18.35 -0.63
N PRO A 48 -2.35 18.49 -1.45
CA PRO A 48 -3.23 17.37 -1.76
C PRO A 48 -2.45 16.31 -2.54
N GLN A 49 -2.55 15.06 -2.08
CA GLN A 49 -2.15 13.88 -2.83
C GLN A 49 -3.40 13.14 -3.30
N SER A 50 -3.29 12.45 -4.43
CA SER A 50 -4.38 11.69 -5.02
C SER A 50 -3.94 10.29 -5.43
N VAL A 51 -4.88 9.35 -5.33
CA VAL A 51 -4.80 8.08 -6.05
C VAL A 51 -5.50 8.25 -7.39
N ASP A 52 -4.74 8.08 -8.46
CA ASP A 52 -5.22 8.04 -9.83
C ASP A 52 -5.52 6.60 -10.24
N VAL A 53 -6.60 6.42 -11.00
CA VAL A 53 -6.98 5.12 -11.58
C VAL A 53 -6.80 5.16 -13.09
N TYR A 54 -6.15 4.15 -13.63
CA TYR A 54 -5.98 3.96 -15.06
C TYR A 54 -6.71 2.68 -15.48
N GLU A 55 -7.60 2.82 -16.47
CA GLU A 55 -8.42 1.74 -16.99
C GLU A 55 -7.82 1.18 -18.28
N GLY A 56 -7.80 -0.14 -18.42
CA GLY A 56 -7.26 -0.81 -19.60
C GLY A 56 -8.12 -0.67 -20.87
N PRO A 57 -7.54 -0.91 -22.07
CA PRO A 57 -6.15 -1.27 -22.29
C PRO A 57 -5.21 -0.07 -22.10
N LEU A 58 -4.14 -0.29 -21.34
CA LEU A 58 -3.18 0.76 -21.00
C LEU A 58 -2.19 0.98 -22.16
N SER A 59 -1.86 2.25 -22.42
CA SER A 59 -0.88 2.68 -23.43
C SER A 59 -0.14 3.93 -22.95
N ALA A 60 0.89 4.37 -23.69
CA ALA A 60 1.64 5.57 -23.35
C ALA A 60 0.80 6.87 -23.34
N SER A 61 -0.41 6.85 -23.91
CA SER A 61 -1.35 7.98 -23.88
C SER A 61 -2.51 7.80 -22.90
N THR A 62 -2.51 6.76 -22.06
CA THR A 62 -3.58 6.55 -21.08
C THR A 62 -3.51 7.63 -20.01
N SER A 63 -4.60 8.38 -19.85
CA SER A 63 -4.80 9.31 -18.74
C SER A 63 -5.56 8.64 -17.60
N ALA A 64 -5.47 9.21 -16.40
CA ALA A 64 -6.29 8.79 -15.28
C ALA A 64 -7.79 8.88 -15.65
N ALA A 65 -8.52 7.81 -15.43
CA ALA A 65 -9.97 7.73 -15.59
C ALA A 65 -10.72 8.39 -14.42
N GLY A 66 -10.06 8.53 -13.27
CA GLY A 66 -10.56 9.22 -12.09
C GLY A 66 -9.46 9.38 -11.04
N ASN A 67 -9.71 10.25 -10.07
CA ASN A 67 -8.83 10.41 -8.92
C ASN A 67 -9.63 10.47 -7.61
N ALA A 68 -8.98 10.10 -6.53
CA ALA A 68 -9.45 10.27 -5.16
C ALA A 68 -8.35 11.00 -4.37
N SER A 69 -8.66 12.17 -3.83
CA SER A 69 -7.68 12.99 -3.11
C SER A 69 -7.83 12.90 -1.60
N ILE A 70 -6.72 13.04 -0.89
CA ILE A 70 -6.68 13.28 0.55
C ILE A 70 -6.30 14.74 0.82
N ALA A 71 -6.95 15.35 1.81
CA ALA A 71 -6.58 16.67 2.30
C ALA A 71 -5.71 16.54 3.55
N GLY A 72 -4.48 17.07 3.51
CA GLY A 72 -3.68 17.26 4.73
C GLY A 72 -2.85 16.04 5.20
N GLY A 73 -2.36 15.21 4.29
CA GLY A 73 -1.45 14.10 4.62
C GLY A 73 -0.63 13.64 3.41
N THR A 74 0.22 12.65 3.63
CA THR A 74 1.01 11.96 2.61
C THR A 74 0.43 10.56 2.41
N ILE A 75 0.27 10.14 1.15
CA ILE A 75 0.00 8.75 0.81
C ILE A 75 1.35 8.04 0.72
N SER A 76 1.57 7.01 1.54
CA SER A 76 2.79 6.20 1.44
C SER A 76 2.60 5.04 0.48
N ASP A 77 1.39 4.45 0.46
CA ASP A 77 1.10 3.24 -0.30
C ASP A 77 -0.40 3.05 -0.59
N VAL A 78 -0.71 2.17 -1.56
CA VAL A 78 -2.02 1.83 -2.09
C VAL A 78 -2.16 0.33 -2.30
N ALA A 79 -3.20 -0.26 -1.70
CA ALA A 79 -3.56 -1.67 -1.87
C ALA A 79 -5.04 -1.85 -2.26
N VAL A 80 -5.34 -2.95 -2.95
CA VAL A 80 -6.71 -3.30 -3.38
C VAL A 80 -7.11 -4.59 -2.69
N ASP A 81 -8.28 -4.60 -2.06
CA ASP A 81 -8.82 -5.80 -1.42
C ASP A 81 -9.17 -6.84 -2.50
N PRO A 82 -8.50 -8.00 -2.54
CA PRO A 82 -8.72 -9.01 -3.56
C PRO A 82 -10.10 -9.68 -3.45
N THR A 83 -10.77 -9.54 -2.30
CA THR A 83 -12.10 -10.10 -2.05
C THR A 83 -13.23 -9.14 -2.43
N ASP A 84 -12.94 -7.84 -2.52
CA ASP A 84 -13.93 -6.83 -2.88
C ASP A 84 -14.07 -6.70 -4.41
N GLN A 85 -15.11 -7.33 -4.95
CA GLN A 85 -15.46 -7.22 -6.37
C GLN A 85 -15.84 -5.78 -6.78
N SER A 86 -16.18 -4.92 -5.82
CA SER A 86 -16.44 -3.51 -6.09
C SER A 86 -15.16 -2.77 -6.46
N GLY A 87 -13.98 -3.27 -6.08
CA GLY A 87 -12.69 -2.66 -6.37
C GLY A 87 -12.39 -1.44 -5.52
N SER A 88 -12.74 -1.48 -4.23
CA SER A 88 -12.27 -0.47 -3.29
C SER A 88 -10.76 -0.47 -3.16
N VAL A 89 -10.24 0.73 -2.87
CA VAL A 89 -8.81 0.99 -2.71
C VAL A 89 -8.56 1.41 -1.28
N TYR A 90 -7.53 0.85 -0.69
CA TYR A 90 -7.02 1.19 0.64
C TYR A 90 -5.71 1.95 0.46
N VAL A 91 -5.54 3.03 1.21
CA VAL A 91 -4.34 3.85 1.15
C VAL A 91 -3.81 4.09 2.56
N SER A 92 -2.50 4.09 2.70
CA SER A 92 -1.85 4.49 3.95
C SER A 92 -1.70 6.00 3.95
N VAL A 93 -2.26 6.65 4.97
CA VAL A 93 -2.20 8.09 5.12
C VAL A 93 -1.39 8.43 6.37
N VAL A 94 -0.30 9.15 6.16
CA VAL A 94 0.46 9.78 7.24
C VAL A 94 0.05 11.25 7.30
N PRO A 95 -0.73 11.69 8.30
CA PRO A 95 -1.08 13.09 8.42
C PRO A 95 0.16 13.94 8.73
N VAL A 96 0.09 15.23 8.38
CA VAL A 96 1.18 16.19 8.62
C VAL A 96 1.59 16.26 10.10
N SER A 97 0.67 15.94 11.02
CA SER A 97 0.97 15.67 12.42
C SER A 97 1.18 14.17 12.61
N ILE A 98 2.44 13.74 12.68
CA ILE A 98 2.90 12.34 12.84
C ILE A 98 2.41 11.60 14.11
N ALA A 99 1.42 12.13 14.81
CA ALA A 99 0.92 11.54 16.06
C ALA A 99 0.19 10.21 15.82
N THR A 100 -0.56 10.11 14.72
CA THR A 100 -1.34 8.91 14.36
C THR A 100 -1.54 8.86 12.85
N GLY A 101 -1.06 7.80 12.19
CA GLY A 101 -1.42 7.48 10.81
C GLY A 101 -2.75 6.74 10.74
N GLU A 102 -3.34 6.74 9.54
CA GLU A 102 -4.61 6.08 9.27
C GLU A 102 -4.56 5.28 7.98
N ILE A 103 -5.45 4.30 7.88
CA ILE A 103 -5.78 3.65 6.62
C ILE A 103 -7.11 4.22 6.15
N ALA A 104 -7.10 4.80 4.95
CA ALA A 104 -8.29 5.33 4.31
C ALA A 104 -8.75 4.39 3.20
N LYS A 105 -10.03 4.03 3.21
CA LYS A 105 -10.67 3.24 2.15
C LYS A 105 -11.50 4.16 1.27
N PHE A 106 -11.22 4.12 -0.02
CA PHE A 106 -12.06 4.73 -1.04
C PHE A 106 -12.91 3.65 -1.70
N ALA A 107 -14.21 3.92 -1.84
CA ALA A 107 -15.00 3.20 -2.83
C ALA A 107 -14.33 3.37 -4.20
N ARG A 108 -14.49 2.39 -5.10
CA ARG A 108 -14.00 2.43 -6.49
C ARG A 108 -13.99 3.87 -6.99
N PRO A 109 -12.82 4.44 -7.36
CA PRO A 109 -12.73 5.86 -7.63
C PRO A 109 -13.71 6.26 -8.73
N ASN A 110 -14.78 6.91 -8.29
CA ASN A 110 -15.62 7.76 -9.11
C ASN A 110 -14.76 9.00 -9.42
N PRO A 111 -14.76 9.56 -10.64
CA PRO A 111 -13.93 10.72 -11.01
C PRO A 111 -14.03 11.97 -10.11
N ASN A 112 -14.88 11.96 -9.07
CA ASN A 112 -15.14 13.07 -8.16
C ASN A 112 -15.17 12.64 -6.67
N GLY A 113 -14.75 11.42 -6.32
CA GLY A 113 -14.84 10.90 -4.96
C GLY A 113 -13.64 11.29 -4.10
N THR A 114 -13.72 12.40 -3.36
CA THR A 114 -12.62 12.93 -2.53
C THR A 114 -12.72 12.59 -1.05
N THR A 115 -13.75 11.82 -0.64
CA THR A 115 -13.97 11.50 0.78
C THR A 115 -13.78 10.01 1.02
N PRO A 116 -12.88 9.61 1.95
CA PRO A 116 -12.78 8.23 2.40
C PRO A 116 -14.14 7.72 2.88
N THR A 117 -14.50 6.51 2.47
CA THR A 117 -15.70 5.81 2.94
C THR A 117 -15.50 5.15 4.30
N LEU A 118 -14.25 4.94 4.67
CA LEU A 118 -13.83 4.38 5.95
C LEU A 118 -12.43 4.89 6.26
N THR A 119 -12.22 5.22 7.53
CA THR A 119 -10.92 5.54 8.11
C THR A 119 -10.70 4.65 9.32
N VAL A 120 -9.54 4.02 9.41
CA VAL A 120 -9.13 3.22 10.58
C VAL A 120 -7.87 3.86 11.16
N PRO A 121 -7.85 4.23 12.45
CA PRO A 121 -6.62 4.62 13.14
C PRO A 121 -5.85 3.34 13.46
N VAL A 122 -4.76 3.09 12.74
CA VAL A 122 -4.06 1.79 12.79
C VAL A 122 -2.73 1.93 13.50
N VAL A 123 -1.86 2.80 13.01
CA VAL A 123 -0.43 2.79 13.36
C VAL A 123 0.15 4.19 13.33
N ALA A 124 1.36 4.37 13.89
CA ALA A 124 1.95 5.70 13.99
C ALA A 124 2.44 6.23 12.63
N ALA A 125 3.02 5.38 11.78
CA ALA A 125 3.40 5.73 10.40
C ALA A 125 3.21 4.53 9.46
N PRO A 126 2.02 4.34 8.86
CA PRO A 126 1.81 3.29 7.88
C PRO A 126 2.62 3.59 6.61
N GLU A 127 3.53 2.70 6.25
CA GLU A 127 4.43 2.87 5.09
C GLU A 127 4.05 1.97 3.92
N GLU A 128 3.61 0.73 4.18
CA GLU A 128 3.30 -0.26 3.15
C GLU A 128 2.07 -1.10 3.53
N LEU A 129 1.34 -1.56 2.52
CA LEU A 129 0.08 -2.27 2.58
C LEU A 129 0.08 -3.48 1.64
N ASP A 130 -0.40 -4.63 2.14
CA ASP A 130 -0.69 -5.78 1.28
C ASP A 130 -1.88 -6.56 1.83
N PHE A 131 -2.62 -7.24 0.95
CA PHE A 131 -3.75 -8.08 1.34
C PHE A 131 -3.39 -9.55 1.24
N ASP A 132 -3.82 -10.33 2.25
CA ASP A 132 -3.84 -11.77 2.07
C ASP A 132 -5.01 -12.20 1.17
N SER A 133 -4.98 -13.46 0.73
CA SER A 133 -6.04 -14.03 -0.10
C SER A 133 -7.42 -14.12 0.59
N ASN A 134 -7.49 -13.91 1.91
CA ASN A 134 -8.74 -13.87 2.67
C ASN A 134 -9.27 -12.44 2.86
N GLY A 135 -8.57 -11.41 2.35
CA GLY A 135 -8.97 -10.01 2.47
C GLY A 135 -8.54 -9.33 3.78
N ASN A 136 -7.66 -9.95 4.58
CA ASN A 136 -7.04 -9.30 5.72
C ASN A 136 -5.95 -8.34 5.24
N LEU A 137 -5.91 -7.13 5.79
CA LEU A 137 -4.94 -6.10 5.40
C LEU A 137 -3.74 -6.14 6.34
N PHE A 138 -2.55 -6.28 5.77
CA PHE A 138 -1.28 -6.16 6.47
C PHE A 138 -0.73 -4.75 6.27
N VAL A 139 -0.14 -4.21 7.34
CA VAL A 139 0.34 -2.82 7.39
C VAL A 139 1.72 -2.80 8.04
N LEU A 140 2.72 -2.30 7.32
CA LEU A 140 4.01 -1.97 7.90
C LEU A 140 3.94 -0.61 8.57
N ASP A 141 4.29 -0.54 9.86
CA ASP A 141 4.46 0.70 10.60
C ASP A 141 5.96 1.04 10.71
N GLY A 142 6.39 2.05 9.97
CA GLY A 142 7.78 2.51 9.97
C GLY A 142 8.25 3.06 11.31
N ASN A 143 7.33 3.62 12.12
CA ASN A 143 7.69 4.17 13.43
C ASN A 143 7.92 3.08 14.48
N THR A 144 7.13 2.00 14.45
CA THR A 144 7.28 0.89 15.41
C THR A 144 8.11 -0.28 14.87
N ASN A 145 8.47 -0.23 13.59
CA ASN A 145 9.20 -1.28 12.88
C ASN A 145 8.52 -2.64 13.05
N ALA A 146 7.21 -2.65 12.81
CA ALA A 146 6.34 -3.80 13.03
C ALA A 146 5.29 -3.89 11.93
N ILE A 147 4.88 -5.13 11.65
CA ILE A 147 3.77 -5.42 10.74
C ILE A 147 2.55 -5.73 11.59
N TYR A 148 1.43 -5.11 11.25
CA TYR A 148 0.13 -5.30 11.86
C TYR A 148 -0.82 -5.92 10.84
N THR A 149 -1.83 -6.64 11.32
CA THR A 149 -2.94 -7.14 10.50
C THR A 149 -4.26 -6.56 10.97
N LEU A 150 -5.16 -6.30 10.02
CA LEU A 150 -6.55 -5.94 10.22
C LEU A 150 -7.42 -7.03 9.60
N SER A 151 -8.17 -7.73 10.44
CA SER A 151 -9.04 -8.80 9.98
C SER A 151 -10.19 -8.29 9.13
N HIS A 152 -10.49 -9.02 8.07
CA HIS A 152 -11.70 -8.81 7.26
C HIS A 152 -12.95 -9.27 8.06
N PRO A 153 -14.10 -8.57 7.96
CA PRO A 153 -14.30 -7.29 7.28
C PRO A 153 -13.66 -6.12 8.02
N ILE A 154 -12.98 -5.23 7.27
CA ILE A 154 -12.35 -4.04 7.82
C ILE A 154 -13.43 -2.96 8.04
N THR A 155 -13.53 -2.47 9.27
CA THR A 155 -14.50 -1.46 9.71
C THR A 155 -13.79 -0.37 10.53
N SER A 156 -14.48 0.71 10.87
CA SER A 156 -13.91 1.79 11.70
C SER A 156 -13.61 1.35 13.13
N ALA A 157 -14.11 0.18 13.54
CA ALA A 157 -13.81 -0.45 14.83
C ALA A 157 -12.71 -1.53 14.74
N SER A 158 -12.15 -1.79 13.55
CA SER A 158 -11.08 -2.78 13.40
C SER A 158 -9.87 -2.38 14.23
N LEU A 159 -9.38 -3.33 15.03
CA LEU A 159 -8.20 -3.15 15.88
C LEU A 159 -7.00 -3.85 15.23
N PRO A 160 -5.88 -3.15 15.02
CA PRO A 160 -4.66 -3.75 14.48
C PRO A 160 -4.10 -4.79 15.45
N ILE A 161 -3.74 -5.95 14.92
CA ILE A 161 -3.05 -7.00 15.68
C ILE A 161 -1.61 -7.04 15.17
N LYS A 162 -0.63 -6.87 16.06
CA LYS A 162 0.77 -6.99 15.69
C LYS A 162 1.10 -8.44 15.35
N VAL A 163 1.61 -8.68 14.14
CA VAL A 163 1.97 -10.02 13.64
C VAL A 163 3.47 -10.24 13.65
N LEU A 164 4.27 -9.21 13.35
CA LEU A 164 5.72 -9.31 13.32
C LEU A 164 6.32 -8.03 13.90
N GLN A 165 7.40 -8.18 14.67
CA GLN A 165 8.25 -7.07 15.06
C GLN A 165 9.69 -7.53 15.01
N THR A 166 10.51 -6.85 14.22
CA THR A 166 11.93 -7.19 14.12
C THR A 166 12.69 -6.56 15.27
N LYS A 167 13.75 -7.23 15.71
CA LYS A 167 14.60 -6.72 16.78
C LYS A 167 15.68 -5.83 16.17
N SER A 168 15.82 -4.62 16.71
CA SER A 168 16.92 -3.70 16.39
C SER A 168 18.29 -4.42 16.45
N PRO A 169 19.21 -4.19 15.49
CA PRO A 169 19.23 -3.07 14.55
C PRO A 169 18.52 -3.29 13.21
N ALA A 170 17.90 -4.45 12.97
CA ALA A 170 17.24 -4.71 11.69
C ALA A 170 15.99 -3.82 11.51
N LEU A 171 15.92 -3.08 10.39
CA LEU A 171 14.72 -2.33 9.99
C LEU A 171 13.96 -3.10 8.91
N LEU A 172 12.64 -3.14 9.01
CA LEU A 172 11.77 -3.56 7.93
C LEU A 172 11.75 -2.46 6.88
N GLN A 173 12.19 -2.79 5.68
CA GLN A 173 12.16 -1.88 4.52
C GLN A 173 10.96 -2.16 3.61
N GLY A 174 10.39 -3.35 3.74
CA GLY A 174 9.14 -3.67 3.10
C GLY A 174 8.73 -5.12 3.30
N PHE A 175 7.56 -5.47 2.81
CA PHE A 175 7.02 -6.81 2.85
C PHE A 175 6.09 -7.09 1.67
N THR A 176 5.86 -8.37 1.41
CA THR A 176 4.80 -8.82 0.51
C THR A 176 4.26 -10.17 0.99
N LEU A 177 3.05 -10.52 0.57
CA LEU A 177 2.47 -11.83 0.79
C LEU A 177 2.59 -12.68 -0.47
N ASP A 178 3.03 -13.92 -0.31
CA ASP A 178 3.03 -14.87 -1.42
C ASP A 178 1.65 -15.52 -1.64
N ALA A 179 1.53 -16.39 -2.64
CA ALA A 179 0.28 -17.07 -2.95
C ALA A 179 -0.21 -18.05 -1.85
N SER A 180 0.65 -18.41 -0.90
CA SER A 180 0.33 -19.22 0.28
C SER A 180 0.00 -18.37 1.50
N ASN A 181 0.03 -17.04 1.36
CA ASN A 181 0.01 -16.04 2.44
C ASN A 181 1.24 -16.10 3.36
N ASP A 182 2.38 -16.60 2.90
CA ASP A 182 3.62 -16.46 3.63
C ASP A 182 4.09 -15.00 3.54
N LEU A 183 4.51 -14.46 4.68
CA LEU A 183 4.98 -13.09 4.78
C LEU A 183 6.46 -13.04 4.41
N ILE A 184 6.76 -12.42 3.28
CA ILE A 184 8.11 -12.22 2.78
C ILE A 184 8.55 -10.80 3.16
N VAL A 185 9.60 -10.67 3.97
CA VAL A 185 10.06 -9.38 4.48
C VAL A 185 11.46 -9.02 4.00
N LEU A 186 11.65 -7.75 3.70
CA LEU A 186 12.94 -7.16 3.38
C LEU A 186 13.50 -6.48 4.63
N LEU A 187 14.64 -6.97 5.10
CA LEU A 187 15.31 -6.49 6.31
C LEU A 187 16.59 -5.75 5.95
N ASP A 188 16.71 -4.50 6.36
CA ASP A 188 17.98 -3.80 6.41
C ASP A 188 18.69 -4.12 7.73
N THR A 189 19.72 -4.96 7.66
CA THR A 189 20.48 -5.39 8.83
C THR A 189 21.43 -4.32 9.36
N ASN A 190 21.67 -3.23 8.62
CA ASN A 190 22.47 -2.09 9.06
C ASN A 190 21.98 -0.79 8.42
N ALA A 191 20.92 -0.20 8.97
CA ALA A 191 20.29 1.04 8.50
C ALA A 191 21.22 2.25 8.25
N GLY A 192 22.44 2.24 8.79
CA GLY A 192 23.48 3.26 8.56
C GLY A 192 24.45 2.97 7.43
N ASN A 193 24.36 1.82 6.76
CA ASN A 193 25.26 1.39 5.71
C ASN A 193 24.47 0.92 4.48
N PRO A 194 24.33 1.75 3.44
CA PRO A 194 23.57 1.39 2.23
C PRO A 194 24.21 0.24 1.43
N ALA A 195 25.44 -0.20 1.76
CA ALA A 195 26.08 -1.37 1.19
C ALA A 195 25.86 -2.65 2.00
N ALA A 196 25.11 -2.59 3.11
CA ALA A 196 24.80 -3.76 3.91
C ALA A 196 23.82 -4.69 3.19
N PRO A 197 23.92 -6.01 3.41
CA PRO A 197 23.01 -6.95 2.79
C PRO A 197 21.58 -6.74 3.32
N VAL A 198 20.65 -6.57 2.39
CA VAL A 198 19.22 -6.71 2.65
C VAL A 198 18.92 -8.20 2.74
N LEU A 199 18.38 -8.63 3.87
CA LEU A 199 18.04 -10.02 4.10
C LEU A 199 16.57 -10.23 3.74
N LEU A 200 16.28 -11.32 3.05
CA LEU A 200 14.92 -11.74 2.72
C LEU A 200 14.55 -12.88 3.66
N ASP A 201 13.59 -12.64 4.54
CA ASP A 201 13.03 -13.67 5.42
C ASP A 201 11.60 -14.01 5.02
N ALA A 202 11.19 -15.24 5.27
CA ALA A 202 9.84 -15.72 5.01
C ALA A 202 9.24 -16.29 6.31
N TYR A 203 8.03 -15.85 6.64
CA TYR A 203 7.29 -16.28 7.82
C TYR A 203 5.97 -16.91 7.38
N ALA A 204 5.78 -18.19 7.69
CA ALA A 204 4.50 -18.86 7.46
C ALA A 204 3.49 -18.54 8.58
N PRO A 205 2.17 -18.57 8.31
CA PRO A 205 1.16 -18.47 9.35
C PRO A 205 1.26 -19.62 10.39
N PRO A 206 1.00 -19.37 11.69
CA PRO A 206 0.79 -18.06 12.31
C PRO A 206 2.14 -17.35 12.46
N TYR A 207 2.30 -16.20 11.82
CA TYR A 207 3.57 -15.45 11.75
C TYR A 207 4.17 -15.25 13.16
N THR A 208 5.21 -16.04 13.48
CA THR A 208 5.93 -16.02 14.78
C THR A 208 7.41 -16.19 14.57
#